data_AF-A0A0K0EXG8-F1
#
_entry.id   AF-A0A0K0EXG8-F1
#
_cell.length_a   1.000
_cell.length_b   1.000
_cell.length_c   1.000
_cell.angle_alpha   90.00
_cell.angle_beta   90.00
_cell.angle_gamma   90.00
#
_symmetry.space_group_name_H-M   'P 1'
#
loop_
_entity.id
_entity.type
_entity.pdbx_description
1 polymer ?
#
loop_
_entity_poly.entity_id
_entity_poly.type
_entity_poly.pdbx_seq_one_letter_code
_entity_poly.pdbx_strand_id
1 'polypeptide(L)'
;MLSKMKDEIKKKRPIIAKKKEFLIQHDNARSHITVKTMQKLNELGFEVLSHPPHSPDIAPSDYHLFLSLQNFINEKSLKMKMSKIMLYLNFFTKKMRNFLHVELINYLLDGDK
;
A
#
# COMPACT_ATOMS: atom_id res chain seq x y z
N MET A 1 0.11 11.98 3.42
CA MET A 1 -0.29 10.57 3.26
C MET A 1 0.49 9.65 4.21
N LEU A 2 1.83 9.58 4.13
CA LEU A 2 2.66 8.72 5.00
C LEU A 2 2.57 9.04 6.51
N SER A 3 2.50 10.32 6.88
CA SER A 3 2.29 10.74 8.27
C SER A 3 0.98 10.18 8.84
N LYS A 4 -0.12 10.35 8.11
CA LYS A 4 -1.45 9.84 8.47
C LYS A 4 -1.44 8.32 8.58
N MET A 5 -0.80 7.62 7.64
CA MET A 5 -0.64 6.16 7.71
C MET A 5 0.09 5.73 8.99
N LYS A 6 1.17 6.41 9.36
CA LYS A 6 1.91 6.15 10.61
C LYS A 6 1.02 6.31 11.83
N ASP A 7 0.20 7.36 11.87
CA ASP A 7 -0.71 7.62 12.98
C ASP A 7 -1.80 6.55 13.10
N GLU A 8 -2.37 6.10 11.97
CA GLU A 8 -3.34 5.02 11.96
C GLU A 8 -2.74 3.66 12.36
N ILE A 9 -1.51 3.37 11.95
CA ILE A 9 -0.81 2.15 12.40
C ILE A 9 -0.60 2.20 13.92
N LYS A 10 -0.25 3.36 14.49
CA LYS A 10 -0.11 3.51 15.95
C LYS A 10 -1.42 3.25 16.68
N LYS A 11 -2.55 3.74 16.16
CA LYS A 11 -3.87 3.52 16.74
C LYS A 11 -4.28 2.05 16.70
N LYS A 12 -4.17 1.40 15.54
CA LYS A 12 -4.63 0.02 15.36
C LYS A 12 -3.69 -1.04 15.89
N ARG A 13 -2.38 -0.78 15.85
CA ARG A 13 -1.32 -1.74 16.17
C ARG A 13 -0.33 -1.12 17.17
N PRO A 14 -0.79 -0.81 18.40
CA PRO A 14 0.04 -0.17 19.41
C PRO A 14 1.27 -1.00 19.79
N ILE A 15 1.22 -2.34 19.64
CA ILE A 15 2.36 -3.25 19.86
C ILE A 15 3.50 -2.97 18.87
N ILE A 16 3.18 -2.76 17.60
CA ILE A 16 4.17 -2.45 16.55
C ILE A 16 4.71 -1.03 16.76
N ALA A 17 3.83 -0.08 17.10
CA ALA A 17 4.25 1.28 17.39
C ALA A 17 5.18 1.40 18.61
N LYS A 18 5.05 0.52 19.61
CA LYS A 18 5.96 0.47 20.78
C LYS A 18 7.39 0.08 20.40
N LYS A 19 7.59 -0.73 19.35
CA LYS A 19 8.93 -1.11 18.86
C LYS A 19 9.63 0.02 18.10
N LYS A 20 8.94 1.12 17.77
CA LYS A 20 9.44 2.32 17.07
C LYS A 20 10.06 2.09 15.68
N GLU A 21 10.26 0.86 15.24
CA GLU A 21 10.79 0.53 13.93
C GLU A 21 9.65 0.36 12.92
N PHE A 22 9.51 1.35 12.04
CA PHE A 22 8.63 1.25 10.88
C PHE A 22 9.48 0.91 9.66
N LEU A 23 9.51 -0.38 9.31
CA LEU A 23 10.17 -0.84 8.10
C LEU A 23 9.25 -0.63 6.90
N ILE A 24 9.78 -0.03 5.83
CA ILE A 24 9.10 0.10 4.55
C ILE A 24 9.90 -0.59 3.46
N GLN A 25 9.21 -1.34 2.61
CA GLN A 25 9.77 -1.91 1.40
C GLN A 25 9.06 -1.26 0.21
N HIS A 26 9.83 -0.75 -0.74
CA HIS A 26 9.35 -0.26 -2.02
C HIS A 26 10.36 -0.63 -3.10
N ASP A 27 9.96 -0.55 -4.36
CA ASP A 27 10.85 -0.77 -5.49
C ASP A 27 11.81 0.42 -5.71
N ASN A 28 12.80 0.22 -6.58
CA ASN A 28 13.83 1.23 -6.88
C ASN A 28 13.39 2.22 -7.97
N ALA A 29 12.08 2.44 -8.19
CA ALA A 29 11.64 3.44 -9.15
C ALA A 29 12.20 4.82 -8.81
N ARG A 30 12.53 5.61 -9.85
CA ARG A 30 13.24 6.89 -9.70
C ARG A 30 12.58 7.84 -8.70
N SER A 31 11.24 7.85 -8.63
CA SER A 31 10.46 8.66 -7.68
C SER A 31 10.67 8.27 -6.21
N HIS A 32 10.92 6.98 -5.94
CA HIS A 32 11.07 6.46 -4.59
C HIS A 32 12.48 6.65 -4.03
N ILE A 33 13.48 6.61 -4.90
CA ILE A 33 14.89 6.86 -4.53
C ILE A 33 15.28 8.34 -4.55
N THR A 34 14.35 9.27 -4.83
CA THR A 34 14.68 10.70 -4.79
C THR A 34 15.08 11.14 -3.38
N VAL A 35 16.02 12.09 -3.30
CA VAL A 35 16.47 12.68 -2.03
C VAL A 35 15.29 13.18 -1.20
N LYS A 36 14.31 13.84 -1.83
CA LYS A 36 13.12 14.35 -1.15
C LYS A 36 12.29 13.24 -0.50
N THR A 37 12.11 12.11 -1.20
CA THR A 37 11.38 10.96 -0.65
C THR A 37 12.15 10.34 0.51
N MET A 38 13.45 10.10 0.35
CA MET A 38 14.30 9.50 1.40
C MET A 38 14.39 10.39 2.65
N GLN A 39 14.54 11.71 2.49
CA GLN A 39 14.48 12.67 3.59
C GLN A 39 13.14 12.59 4.32
N LYS A 40 12.03 12.51 3.58
CA LYS A 40 10.71 12.45 4.22
C LYS A 40 10.50 11.16 5.00
N LEU A 41 11.01 10.03 4.50
CA LEU A 41 10.97 8.75 5.20
C LEU A 41 11.78 8.80 6.49
N ASN A 42 12.98 9.40 6.45
CA ASN A 42 13.83 9.58 7.63
C ASN A 42 13.18 10.50 8.68
N GLU A 43 12.63 11.65 8.28
CA GLU A 43 11.87 12.56 9.18
C GLU A 43 10.72 11.84 9.89
N LEU A 44 10.05 10.95 9.16
CA LEU A 44 8.95 10.15 9.68
C LEU A 44 9.44 8.89 10.40
N GLY A 45 10.74 8.65 10.55
CA GLY A 45 11.31 7.49 11.23
C GLY A 45 10.96 6.15 10.57
N PHE A 46 10.82 6.14 9.24
CA PHE A 46 10.73 4.92 8.46
C PHE A 46 12.13 4.50 8.02
N GLU A 47 12.45 3.23 8.23
CA GLU A 47 13.66 2.61 7.71
C GLU A 47 13.31 1.85 6.43
N VAL A 48 14.08 2.08 5.37
CA VAL A 48 13.86 1.50 4.06
C VAL A 48 14.62 0.18 3.96
N LEU A 49 13.89 -0.91 3.74
CA LEU A 49 14.49 -2.22 3.49
C LEU A 49 15.17 -2.24 2.12
N SER A 50 16.36 -2.84 2.04
CA SER A 50 17.07 -3.01 0.78
C SER A 50 16.24 -3.80 -0.21
N HIS A 51 16.04 -3.25 -1.41
CA HIS A 51 15.37 -3.94 -2.50
C HIS A 51 16.34 -4.10 -3.69
N PRO A 52 16.50 -5.31 -4.24
CA PRO A 52 17.34 -5.50 -5.41
C PRO A 52 16.76 -4.78 -6.65
N PRO A 53 17.59 -4.34 -7.61
CA PRO A 53 17.10 -3.73 -8.83
C PRO A 53 16.22 -4.69 -9.64
N HIS A 54 15.06 -4.20 -10.08
CA HIS A 54 14.16 -4.90 -11.02
C HIS A 54 13.65 -6.27 -10.53
N SER A 55 13.32 -6.40 -9.25
CA SER A 55 12.82 -7.65 -8.66
C SER A 55 11.36 -7.57 -8.21
N PRO A 56 10.39 -7.54 -9.14
CA PRO A 56 8.97 -7.49 -8.81
C PRO A 56 8.48 -8.74 -8.06
N ASP A 57 9.19 -9.86 -8.16
CA ASP A 57 8.97 -11.08 -7.40
C ASP A 57 9.26 -10.94 -5.90
N ILE A 58 10.10 -9.97 -5.53
CA ILE A 58 10.52 -9.73 -4.14
C ILE A 58 9.63 -8.72 -3.41
N ALA A 59 8.89 -7.88 -4.14
CA ALA A 59 7.96 -6.92 -3.56
C ALA A 59 6.64 -7.60 -3.17
N PRO A 60 6.25 -7.63 -1.88
CA PRO A 60 5.02 -8.30 -1.44
C PRO A 60 3.76 -7.69 -2.06
N SER A 61 3.77 -6.40 -2.38
CA SER A 61 2.68 -5.74 -3.12
C SER A 61 2.53 -6.31 -4.52
N ASP A 62 3.64 -6.48 -5.23
CA ASP A 62 3.63 -6.79 -6.65
C ASP A 62 3.28 -8.26 -6.87
N TYR A 63 3.88 -9.14 -6.09
CA TYR A 63 3.62 -10.57 -6.19
C TYR A 63 2.26 -10.99 -5.61
N HIS A 64 1.80 -10.44 -4.48
CA HIS A 64 0.55 -10.90 -3.84
C HIS A 64 -0.66 -10.02 -4.17
N LEU A 65 -0.53 -8.70 -4.01
CA LEU A 65 -1.67 -7.80 -4.11
C LEU A 65 -2.06 -7.58 -5.57
N PHE A 66 -1.11 -7.17 -6.42
CA PHE A 66 -1.38 -6.87 -7.83
C PHE A 66 -1.64 -8.13 -8.66
N LEU A 67 -0.90 -9.22 -8.43
CA LEU A 67 -1.20 -10.49 -9.10
C LEU A 67 -2.61 -10.99 -8.79
N SER A 68 -3.01 -10.93 -7.52
CA SER A 68 -4.35 -11.45 -7.17
C SER A 68 -5.48 -10.50 -7.56
N LEU A 69 -5.17 -9.21 -7.75
CA LEU A 69 -6.06 -8.25 -8.40
C LEU A 69 -6.21 -8.55 -9.88
N GLN A 70 -5.12 -8.85 -10.58
CA GLN A 70 -5.14 -9.25 -11.97
C GLN A 70 -5.98 -10.51 -12.18
N ASN A 71 -5.80 -11.54 -11.32
CA ASN A 71 -6.63 -12.75 -11.37
C ASN A 71 -8.12 -12.43 -11.18
N PHE A 72 -8.45 -11.59 -10.19
CA PHE A 72 -9.83 -11.18 -9.95
C PHE A 72 -10.44 -10.37 -11.11
N ILE A 73 -9.63 -9.58 -11.81
CA ILE A 73 -10.06 -8.86 -13.01
C ILE A 73 -10.25 -9.81 -14.18
N ASN A 74 -9.35 -10.77 -14.39
CA ASN A 74 -9.43 -11.73 -15.49
C ASN A 74 -10.66 -12.64 -15.40
N GLU A 75 -11.12 -12.95 -14.18
CA GLU A 75 -12.37 -13.67 -13.95
C GLU A 75 -13.63 -12.85 -14.34
N LYS A 76 -13.49 -11.55 -14.62
CA LYS A 76 -14.62 -10.64 -14.87
C LYS A 76 -14.50 -9.95 -16.23
N SER A 77 -15.47 -10.18 -17.10
CA SER A 77 -15.62 -9.42 -18.36
C SER A 77 -15.92 -7.94 -18.07
N LEU A 78 -14.95 -7.06 -18.30
CA LEU A 78 -15.07 -5.62 -18.04
C LEU A 78 -15.19 -4.83 -19.35
N LYS A 79 -16.41 -4.37 -19.67
CA LYS A 79 -16.69 -3.60 -20.89
C LYS A 79 -16.54 -2.08 -20.72
N MET A 80 -16.55 -1.53 -19.49
CA MET A 80 -16.52 -0.07 -19.26
C MET A 80 -15.61 0.37 -18.11
N LYS A 81 -15.07 1.60 -18.22
CA LYS A 81 -14.15 2.24 -17.26
C LYS A 81 -14.76 2.38 -15.85
N MET A 82 -16.04 2.74 -15.74
CA MET A 82 -16.76 2.85 -14.46
C MET A 82 -16.84 1.49 -13.74
N SER A 83 -17.09 0.42 -14.49
CA SER A 83 -17.12 -0.95 -13.97
C SER A 83 -15.76 -1.40 -13.43
N LYS A 84 -14.65 -0.92 -14.02
CA LYS A 84 -13.30 -1.17 -13.51
C LYS A 84 -13.08 -0.51 -12.15
N ILE A 85 -13.43 0.78 -12.00
CA ILE A 85 -13.28 1.51 -10.72
C ILE A 85 -14.07 0.82 -9.61
N MET A 86 -15.35 0.51 -9.87
CA MET A 86 -16.19 -0.20 -8.92
C MET A 86 -15.61 -1.58 -8.56
N LEU A 87 -15.00 -2.25 -9.54
CA LEU A 87 -14.37 -3.54 -9.32
C LEU A 87 -13.12 -3.44 -8.43
N TYR A 88 -12.25 -2.45 -8.66
CA TYR A 88 -11.10 -2.19 -7.80
C TYR A 88 -11.54 -1.91 -6.37
N LEU A 89 -12.54 -1.04 -6.18
CA LEU A 89 -13.08 -0.74 -4.85
C LEU A 89 -13.63 -2.00 -4.16
N ASN A 90 -14.38 -2.84 -4.88
CA ASN A 90 -14.88 -4.10 -4.34
C ASN A 90 -13.73 -5.07 -3.96
N PHE A 91 -12.73 -5.19 -4.84
CA PHE A 91 -11.57 -6.02 -4.56
C PHE A 91 -10.84 -5.58 -3.28
N PHE A 92 -10.51 -4.30 -3.16
CA PHE A 92 -9.81 -3.80 -1.99
C PHE A 92 -10.70 -3.91 -0.75
N THR A 93 -11.97 -3.48 -0.79
CA THR A 93 -12.88 -3.60 0.36
C THR A 93 -13.03 -5.03 0.86
N LYS A 94 -13.12 -6.02 -0.04
CA LYS A 94 -13.28 -7.43 0.31
C LYS A 94 -11.97 -8.10 0.72
N LYS A 95 -10.86 -7.82 0.03
CA LYS A 95 -9.58 -8.53 0.18
C LYS A 95 -8.61 -7.84 1.13
N MET A 96 -8.53 -6.51 1.13
CA MET A 96 -7.72 -5.80 2.12
C MET A 96 -8.26 -6.02 3.53
N ARG A 97 -9.55 -6.33 3.73
CA ARG A 97 -10.09 -6.69 5.06
C ARG A 97 -9.27 -7.78 5.76
N ASN A 98 -8.65 -8.70 4.99
CA ASN A 98 -7.79 -9.77 5.49
C ASN A 98 -6.28 -9.48 5.36
N PHE A 99 -5.86 -8.58 4.46
CA PHE A 99 -4.44 -8.31 4.16
C PHE A 99 -3.86 -7.10 4.92
N LEU A 100 -4.67 -6.06 5.13
CA LEU A 100 -4.31 -4.82 5.81
C LEU A 100 -5.50 -4.40 6.66
N HIS A 101 -5.33 -4.32 7.98
CA HIS A 101 -6.41 -4.03 8.93
C HIS A 101 -7.22 -2.75 8.55
N VAL A 102 -8.31 -2.94 7.81
CA VAL A 102 -9.57 -2.19 7.57
C VAL A 102 -9.62 -0.65 7.37
N GLU A 103 -8.74 0.23 7.87
CA GLU A 103 -9.00 1.71 7.76
C GLU A 103 -8.32 2.44 6.59
N LEU A 104 -7.38 1.83 5.85
CA LEU A 104 -6.76 2.52 4.69
C LEU A 104 -7.77 2.77 3.55
N ILE A 105 -8.83 1.96 3.47
CA ILE A 105 -9.85 2.02 2.41
C ILE A 105 -10.85 3.15 2.66
N ASN A 106 -11.29 3.36 3.91
CA ASN A 106 -12.18 4.48 4.25
C ASN A 106 -11.47 5.83 3.98
N TYR A 107 -10.15 5.89 4.21
CA TYR A 107 -9.37 7.09 3.94
C TYR A 107 -9.25 7.44 2.44
N LEU A 108 -9.34 6.44 1.55
CA LEU A 108 -9.32 6.65 0.09
C LEU A 108 -10.72 6.95 -0.48
N LEU A 109 -11.78 6.67 0.27
CA LEU A 109 -13.17 6.95 -0.11
C LEU A 109 -13.67 8.31 0.41
N ASP A 110 -13.13 8.81 1.53
CA ASP A 110 -13.50 10.09 2.14
C ASP A 110 -12.57 11.27 1.74
N GLY A 111 -11.70 11.08 0.76
CA GLY A 111 -10.69 12.04 0.33
C GLY A 111 -11.16 13.15 -0.63
N ASP A 112 -12.44 13.51 -0.60
CA ASP A 112 -12.98 14.68 -1.31
C ASP A 112 -14.01 15.39 -0.40
N LYS A 113 -13.48 16.16 0.56
CA LYS A 113 -14.10 17.30 1.26
C LYS A 113 -13.05 18.06 2.08
#